data_AF-A0A165NKY9-F1
#
_entry.id   AF-A0A165NKY9-F1
#
_cell.length_a   1.000
_cell.length_b   1.000
_cell.length_c   1.000
_cell.angle_alpha   90.00
_cell.angle_beta   90.00
_cell.angle_gamma   90.00
#
_symmetry.space_group_name_H-M   'P 1'
#
loop_
_entity.id
_entity.type
_entity.pdbx_description
1 polymer ?
#
loop_
_entity_poly.entity_id
_entity_poly.type
_entity_poly.pdbx_seq_one_letter_code
_entity_poly.pdbx_strand_id
1 'polypeptide(L)'
;MSRLKYMRDLCPNTAIFVETSNTGLTRHLINWDLCSDCDLLEEGVRLPDRTGTWQFMSCNLLQRPTARFSLSLQDNFESFFWVLVHTCPCFIPSSLSTSGNLSRVLKEVFDHSRWREVIFCWMGGDCKVMVIKYSQYILPNRTAAPAITFAPAPLNTLVFDLWDIFHDWAEYHSAVNKYRITIRDIYRPHTDLLLDSTEVLRLFRNAFENGDWSKDNHRQEVDWPQEP
;
A
#
# COMPACT_ATOMS: atom_id res chain seq x y z
N MET A 1 -20.64 -11.42 -19.08
CA MET A 1 -19.92 -10.50 -20.00
C MET A 1 -19.02 -9.61 -19.15
N SER A 2 -17.75 -10.02 -19.07
CA SER A 2 -16.54 -9.35 -18.53
C SER A 2 -16.68 -8.24 -17.47
N ARG A 3 -16.64 -8.61 -16.19
CA ARG A 3 -16.24 -7.70 -15.08
C ARG A 3 -14.86 -8.14 -14.59
N LEU A 4 -13.97 -7.17 -14.35
CA LEU A 4 -12.57 -7.30 -13.89
C LEU A 4 -11.55 -7.87 -14.89
N LYS A 5 -11.05 -7.04 -15.82
CA LYS A 5 -9.81 -7.35 -16.57
C LYS A 5 -8.64 -6.37 -16.38
N TYR A 6 -8.79 -5.23 -15.71
CA TYR A 6 -7.79 -4.15 -15.80
C TYR A 6 -6.84 -3.96 -14.61
N MET A 7 -6.89 -4.77 -13.54
CA MET A 7 -5.88 -4.70 -12.47
C MET A 7 -4.63 -5.59 -12.72
N ARG A 8 -4.63 -6.42 -13.76
CA ARG A 8 -3.44 -7.22 -14.14
C ARG A 8 -2.31 -6.37 -14.72
N ASP A 9 -2.63 -5.23 -15.31
CA ASP A 9 -1.65 -4.40 -16.02
C ASP A 9 -0.82 -3.50 -15.10
N LEU A 10 -1.24 -3.31 -13.84
CA LEU A 10 -0.51 -2.54 -12.82
C LEU A 10 0.45 -3.43 -12.00
N CYS A 11 0.16 -4.73 -11.89
CA CYS A 11 0.97 -5.71 -11.16
C CYS A 11 0.89 -7.08 -11.89
N PRO A 12 1.76 -7.34 -12.88
CA PRO A 12 1.67 -8.55 -13.73
C PRO A 12 1.67 -9.87 -12.95
N ASN A 13 2.22 -9.87 -11.73
CA ASN A 13 2.42 -11.04 -10.88
C ASN A 13 1.56 -11.05 -9.60
N THR A 14 0.58 -10.16 -9.47
CA THR A 14 -0.25 -10.08 -8.25
C THR A 14 -1.72 -10.20 -8.61
N ALA A 15 -2.34 -11.33 -8.25
CA ALA A 15 -3.79 -11.48 -8.36
C ALA A 15 -4.46 -10.65 -7.25
N ILE A 16 -5.23 -9.62 -7.64
CA ILE A 16 -5.79 -8.65 -6.70
C ILE A 16 -7.27 -8.92 -6.39
N PHE A 17 -8.06 -9.54 -7.28
CA PHE A 17 -9.42 -10.06 -6.98
C PHE A 17 -9.83 -11.22 -7.90
N VAL A 18 -10.59 -12.21 -7.39
CA VAL A 18 -11.23 -13.31 -8.15
C VAL A 18 -12.71 -13.41 -7.76
N GLU A 19 -13.58 -13.58 -8.76
CA GLU A 19 -15.03 -13.77 -8.60
C GLU A 19 -15.36 -15.20 -8.12
N THR A 20 -16.33 -15.32 -7.21
CA THR A 20 -16.78 -16.59 -6.64
C THR A 20 -17.60 -17.37 -7.66
N SER A 21 -17.16 -18.57 -8.04
CA SER A 21 -18.05 -19.57 -8.66
C SER A 21 -18.70 -20.43 -7.58
N ASN A 22 -19.85 -21.01 -7.95
CA ASN A 22 -20.88 -21.63 -7.11
C ASN A 22 -20.44 -22.90 -6.34
N THR A 23 -19.15 -23.19 -6.28
CA THR A 23 -18.56 -24.41 -5.72
C THR A 23 -17.85 -24.18 -4.37
N GLY A 24 -17.95 -22.97 -3.80
CA GLY A 24 -17.65 -22.74 -2.38
C GLY A 24 -16.18 -22.72 -1.98
N LEU A 25 -15.24 -22.52 -2.93
CA LEU A 25 -13.81 -22.34 -2.60
C LEU A 25 -13.35 -20.93 -3.00
N THR A 26 -13.05 -20.10 -2.00
CA THR A 26 -12.55 -18.71 -2.15
C THR A 26 -11.22 -18.57 -1.44
N ARG A 27 -10.15 -18.20 -2.17
CA ARG A 27 -8.83 -17.74 -1.65
C ARG A 27 -7.87 -17.48 -2.84
N HIS A 28 -7.06 -16.42 -2.98
CA HIS A 28 -6.40 -15.50 -2.04
C HIS A 28 -6.25 -14.06 -2.59
N LEU A 29 -6.35 -13.05 -1.69
CA LEU A 29 -5.68 -11.74 -1.77
C LEU A 29 -4.15 -11.95 -1.88
N ILE A 30 -3.38 -10.98 -2.37
CA ILE A 30 -1.89 -10.96 -2.48
C ILE A 30 -1.23 -12.13 -1.72
N ASN A 31 -0.68 -13.09 -2.46
CA ASN A 31 -0.16 -14.33 -1.91
C ASN A 31 1.14 -14.10 -1.14
N TRP A 32 1.03 -13.60 0.09
CA TRP A 32 2.11 -13.48 1.05
C TRP A 32 2.44 -14.83 1.71
N ASP A 33 1.51 -15.78 1.68
CA ASP A 33 1.66 -17.11 2.28
C ASP A 33 2.70 -17.99 1.56
N LEU A 34 3.01 -17.71 0.28
CA LEU A 34 4.11 -18.37 -0.45
C LEU A 34 5.52 -17.95 0.04
N CYS A 35 5.64 -17.01 0.98
CA CYS A 35 6.90 -16.72 1.67
C CYS A 35 7.06 -17.52 2.97
N SER A 36 6.06 -18.34 3.30
CA SER A 36 5.99 -19.14 4.53
C SER A 36 5.67 -20.59 4.19
N ASP A 37 6.48 -21.21 3.33
CA ASP A 37 6.76 -22.65 3.50
C ASP A 37 7.55 -22.81 4.81
N CYS A 38 6.79 -22.72 5.91
CA CYS A 38 7.21 -22.94 7.27
C CYS A 38 7.19 -24.44 7.57
N ASP A 39 8.14 -25.18 7.00
CA ASP A 39 8.53 -26.50 7.51
C ASP A 39 10.01 -26.57 7.92
N LEU A 40 10.71 -25.42 7.97
CA LEU A 40 12.10 -25.34 8.44
C LEU A 40 12.22 -24.53 9.74
N LEU A 41 11.33 -24.81 10.69
CA LEU A 41 11.48 -24.38 12.09
C LEU A 41 12.44 -25.33 12.83
N GLU A 42 13.70 -25.35 12.42
CA GLU A 42 14.80 -25.72 13.30
C GLU A 42 15.91 -24.66 13.22
N GLU A 43 16.24 -24.14 14.40
CA GLU A 43 17.45 -23.42 14.77
C GLU A 43 18.07 -22.40 13.79
N GLY A 44 17.85 -21.12 14.09
CA GLY A 44 18.92 -20.11 13.90
C GLY A 44 19.29 -19.72 12.47
N VAL A 45 18.51 -20.09 11.46
CA VAL A 45 18.78 -19.68 10.07
C VAL A 45 18.27 -18.26 9.83
N ARG A 46 19.25 -17.34 9.78
CA ARG A 46 19.18 -15.97 9.24
C ARG A 46 18.18 -15.88 8.10
N LEU A 47 17.22 -14.95 8.12
CA LEU A 47 16.34 -14.73 6.96
C LEU A 47 17.16 -14.17 5.80
N PRO A 48 17.43 -14.98 4.78
CA PRO A 48 17.92 -14.44 3.54
C PRO A 48 16.70 -13.79 2.90
N ASP A 49 16.81 -12.53 2.50
CA ASP A 49 15.97 -12.03 1.42
C ASP A 49 14.48 -11.83 1.71
N ARG A 50 14.17 -10.72 2.41
CA ARG A 50 12.94 -9.93 2.15
C ARG A 50 12.97 -9.28 0.75
N THR A 51 13.43 -10.03 -0.25
CA THR A 51 13.73 -9.57 -1.60
C THR A 51 12.48 -9.77 -2.45
N GLY A 52 11.93 -8.66 -2.95
CA GLY A 52 10.76 -8.63 -3.85
C GLY A 52 9.53 -7.93 -3.25
N THR A 53 9.47 -7.76 -1.93
CA THR A 53 8.22 -7.31 -1.29
C THR A 53 8.34 -6.31 -0.15
N TRP A 54 9.57 -6.04 0.32
CA TRP A 54 9.88 -5.03 1.35
C TRP A 54 9.15 -3.70 1.14
N GLN A 55 9.15 -3.24 -0.11
CA GLN A 55 8.56 -1.98 -0.55
C GLN A 55 7.06 -1.92 -0.24
N PHE A 56 6.34 -3.04 -0.23
CA PHE A 56 4.88 -3.06 -0.05
C PHE A 56 4.43 -3.47 1.36
N MET A 57 5.33 -3.97 2.22
CA MET A 57 4.96 -4.36 3.59
C MET A 57 4.42 -3.17 4.41
N SER A 58 3.47 -3.45 5.29
CA SER A 58 2.91 -2.45 6.22
C SER A 58 3.96 -1.89 7.19
N CYS A 59 3.69 -0.72 7.77
CA CYS A 59 4.52 -0.11 8.81
C CYS A 59 4.71 -1.07 10.00
N ASN A 60 3.65 -1.76 10.40
CA ASN A 60 3.67 -2.67 11.55
C ASN A 60 4.62 -3.86 11.30
N LEU A 61 4.59 -4.47 10.12
CA LEU A 61 5.48 -5.60 9.76
C LEU A 61 6.95 -5.17 9.61
N LEU A 62 7.19 -3.95 9.13
CA LEU A 62 8.54 -3.39 8.99
C LEU A 62 9.15 -2.97 10.34
N GLN A 63 8.33 -2.51 11.29
CA GLN A 63 8.76 -2.06 12.61
C GLN A 63 8.72 -3.16 13.69
N ARG A 64 8.06 -4.29 13.43
CA ARG A 64 7.99 -5.42 14.37
C ARG A 64 8.37 -6.72 13.66
N PRO A 65 9.62 -6.83 13.20
CA PRO A 65 10.06 -7.97 12.40
C PRO A 65 10.04 -9.30 13.15
N THR A 66 9.84 -9.32 14.47
CA THR A 66 9.68 -10.53 15.29
C THR A 66 8.22 -10.92 15.53
N ALA A 67 7.26 -10.05 15.20
CA ALA A 67 5.83 -10.30 15.39
C ALA A 67 5.20 -11.14 14.25
N ARG A 68 6.00 -12.00 13.59
CA ARG A 68 5.71 -12.63 12.28
C ARG A 68 4.51 -13.55 12.21
N PHE A 69 3.87 -13.86 13.34
CA PHE A 69 2.75 -14.80 13.40
C PHE A 69 1.37 -14.15 13.30
N SER A 70 1.27 -12.84 13.05
CA SER A 70 -0.02 -12.16 12.94
C SER A 70 -0.02 -11.17 11.79
N LEU A 71 0.01 -11.68 10.55
CA LEU A 71 -0.37 -10.89 9.39
C LEU A 71 -1.86 -10.55 9.52
N SER A 72 -2.18 -9.28 9.74
CA SER A 72 -3.56 -8.85 9.90
C SER A 72 -4.20 -8.51 8.55
N LEU A 73 -5.54 -8.46 8.52
CA LEU A 73 -6.26 -7.96 7.35
C LEU A 73 -5.86 -6.50 7.02
N GLN A 74 -5.59 -5.70 8.05
CA GLN A 74 -5.19 -4.31 7.91
C GLN A 74 -3.79 -4.18 7.31
N ASP A 75 -2.86 -5.07 7.62
CA ASP A 75 -1.54 -5.12 6.98
C ASP A 75 -1.66 -5.40 5.47
N ASN A 76 -2.62 -6.25 5.07
CA ASN A 76 -2.91 -6.50 3.66
C ASN A 76 -3.50 -5.27 2.97
N PHE A 77 -4.43 -4.57 3.61
CA PHE A 77 -4.98 -3.33 3.05
C PHE A 77 -3.93 -2.22 2.96
N GLU A 78 -3.08 -2.05 3.98
CA GLU A 78 -2.00 -1.07 3.94
C GLU A 78 -1.01 -1.40 2.81
N SER A 79 -0.78 -2.69 2.55
CA SER A 79 0.06 -3.12 1.43
C SER A 79 -0.51 -2.71 0.07
N PHE A 80 -1.84 -2.78 -0.14
CA PHE A 80 -2.46 -2.26 -1.37
C PHE A 80 -2.29 -0.76 -1.52
N PHE A 81 -2.43 -0.02 -0.43
CA PHE A 81 -2.17 1.41 -0.42
C PHE A 81 -0.72 1.71 -0.83
N TRP A 82 0.26 0.96 -0.31
CA TRP A 82 1.65 1.12 -0.71
C TRP A 82 1.90 0.79 -2.18
N VAL A 83 1.23 -0.22 -2.73
CA VAL A 83 1.31 -0.52 -4.17
C VAL A 83 0.80 0.65 -5.00
N LEU A 84 -0.31 1.29 -4.64
CA LEU A 84 -0.81 2.47 -5.34
C LEU A 84 0.17 3.65 -5.27
N VAL A 85 0.63 3.99 -4.07
CA VAL A 85 1.52 5.15 -3.85
C VAL A 85 2.89 4.95 -4.52
N HIS A 86 3.38 3.72 -4.59
CA HIS A 86 4.63 3.39 -5.29
C HIS A 86 4.46 3.39 -6.81
N THR A 87 3.45 2.68 -7.30
CA THR A 87 3.36 2.29 -8.72
C THR A 87 2.72 3.38 -9.56
N CYS A 88 1.69 4.07 -9.05
CA CYS A 88 1.01 5.10 -9.83
C CYS A 88 1.96 6.21 -10.31
N PRO A 89 2.86 6.78 -9.48
CA PRO A 89 3.77 7.83 -9.95
C PRO A 89 4.76 7.38 -11.04
N CYS A 90 5.01 6.07 -11.16
CA CYS A 90 5.90 5.49 -12.18
C CYS A 90 5.24 5.41 -13.57
N PHE A 91 3.90 5.33 -13.63
CA PHE A 91 3.16 5.10 -14.89
C PHE A 91 2.19 6.23 -15.24
N ILE A 92 1.78 7.02 -14.25
CA ILE A 92 0.82 8.11 -14.41
C ILE A 92 1.57 9.42 -14.15
N PRO A 93 1.42 10.43 -15.03
CA PRO A 93 1.97 11.76 -14.79
C PRO A 93 1.60 12.27 -13.40
N SER A 94 2.62 12.56 -12.60
CA SER A 94 2.49 13.02 -11.23
C SER A 94 3.40 14.22 -10.94
N SER A 95 3.10 14.97 -9.89
CA SER A 95 3.93 16.07 -9.39
C SER A 95 5.39 15.65 -9.13
N LEU A 96 5.62 14.40 -8.71
CA LEU A 96 6.95 13.86 -8.46
C LEU A 96 7.73 13.59 -9.75
N SER A 97 7.06 13.08 -10.78
CA SER A 97 7.67 12.77 -12.07
C SER A 97 8.09 14.07 -12.78
N THR A 98 7.24 15.10 -12.74
CA THR A 98 7.54 16.42 -13.34
C THR A 98 8.65 17.17 -12.59
N SER A 99 8.73 17.03 -11.27
CA SER A 99 9.74 17.74 -10.46
C SER A 99 11.08 17.00 -10.34
N GLY A 100 11.21 15.79 -10.91
CA GLY A 100 12.41 14.96 -10.80
C GLY A 100 12.66 14.36 -9.41
N ASN A 101 11.68 14.46 -8.50
CA ASN A 101 11.80 13.98 -7.12
C ASN A 101 11.42 12.50 -6.95
N LEU A 102 10.84 11.87 -7.98
CA LEU A 102 10.29 10.51 -7.90
C LEU A 102 11.28 9.49 -7.34
N SER A 103 12.49 9.40 -7.89
CA SER A 103 13.50 8.42 -7.44
C SER A 103 13.89 8.60 -5.97
N ARG A 104 14.01 9.85 -5.51
CA ARG A 104 14.30 10.16 -4.10
C ARG A 104 13.16 9.70 -3.20
N VAL A 105 11.91 10.03 -3.54
CA VAL A 105 10.74 9.65 -2.72
C VAL A 105 10.58 8.13 -2.68
N LEU A 106 10.74 7.44 -3.82
CA LEU A 106 10.69 5.98 -3.86
C LEU A 106 11.75 5.36 -2.94
N LYS A 107 12.99 5.84 -3.03
CA LYS A 107 14.08 5.35 -2.18
C LYS A 107 13.85 5.63 -0.69
N GLU A 108 13.41 6.83 -0.34
CA GLU A 108 13.18 7.22 1.05
C GLU A 108 12.01 6.46 1.69
N VAL A 109 10.89 6.34 0.97
CA VAL A 109 9.67 5.74 1.54
C VAL A 109 9.69 4.22 1.44
N PHE A 110 10.15 3.67 0.32
CA PHE A 110 9.97 2.25 -0.01
C PHE A 110 11.23 1.40 0.20
N ASP A 111 12.43 1.97 0.02
CA ASP A 111 13.69 1.21 0.14
C ASP A 111 14.42 1.45 1.47
N HIS A 112 13.94 2.38 2.30
CA HIS A 112 14.57 2.66 3.59
C HIS A 112 14.59 1.42 4.49
N SER A 113 15.79 1.03 4.90
CA SER A 113 16.04 -0.06 5.82
C SER A 113 17.18 0.30 6.77
N ARG A 114 17.15 -0.29 7.96
CA ARG A 114 18.19 -0.17 8.97
C ARG A 114 18.43 -1.51 9.64
N TRP A 115 19.69 -1.83 9.87
CA TRP A 115 20.05 -3.02 10.64
C TRP A 115 19.85 -2.75 12.14
N ARG A 116 19.33 -3.75 12.86
CA ARG A 116 19.13 -3.68 14.31
C ARG A 116 19.86 -4.83 14.98
N GLU A 117 21.01 -4.51 15.56
CA GLU A 117 21.94 -5.47 16.17
C GLU A 117 21.29 -6.29 17.28
N VAL A 118 20.49 -5.65 18.15
CA VAL A 118 19.85 -6.29 19.32
C VAL A 118 19.00 -7.51 18.94
N ILE A 119 18.33 -7.45 17.78
CA ILE A 119 17.42 -8.50 17.29
C ILE A 119 17.92 -9.13 15.98
N PHE A 120 19.16 -8.80 15.58
CA PHE A 120 19.83 -9.27 14.37
C PHE A 120 18.94 -9.30 13.12
N CYS A 121 18.25 -8.19 12.82
CA CYS A 121 17.40 -8.12 11.63
C CYS A 121 17.28 -6.72 11.03
N TRP A 122 16.88 -6.67 9.76
CA TRP A 122 16.51 -5.43 9.08
C TRP A 122 15.12 -4.93 9.52
N MET A 123 15.05 -3.62 9.80
CA MET A 123 13.82 -2.88 10.12
C MET A 123 13.63 -1.73 9.14
N GLY A 124 12.38 -1.28 8.98
CA GLY A 124 12.06 -0.19 8.06
C GLY A 124 10.77 0.52 8.44
N GLY A 125 10.18 1.20 7.46
CA GLY A 125 8.85 1.82 7.60
C GLY A 125 8.85 3.17 8.32
N ASP A 126 10.01 3.72 8.72
CA ASP A 126 10.08 5.03 9.38
C ASP A 126 9.48 6.14 8.50
N CYS A 127 9.84 6.19 7.21
CA CYS A 127 9.26 7.15 6.27
C CYS A 127 7.80 6.83 5.91
N LYS A 128 7.40 5.56 5.88
CA LYS A 128 5.98 5.16 5.72
C LYS A 128 5.11 5.65 6.88
N VAL A 129 5.62 5.59 8.10
CA VAL A 129 4.97 6.18 9.27
C VAL A 129 4.83 7.69 9.11
N MET A 130 5.81 8.38 8.50
CA MET A 130 5.68 9.80 8.20
C MET A 130 4.54 10.10 7.21
N VAL A 131 4.36 9.25 6.21
CA VAL A 131 3.22 9.36 5.27
C VAL A 131 1.91 9.12 6.00
N ILE A 132 1.75 8.00 6.72
CA ILE A 132 0.49 7.63 7.38
C ILE A 132 0.12 8.60 8.51
N LYS A 133 1.04 8.85 9.45
CA LYS A 133 0.71 9.65 10.66
C LYS A 133 0.80 11.15 10.45
N TYR A 134 1.71 11.60 9.59
CA TYR A 134 2.00 13.02 9.44
C TYR A 134 1.65 13.56 8.06
N SER A 135 0.92 12.77 7.25
CA SER A 135 0.45 13.14 5.90
C SER A 135 1.58 13.55 4.95
N GLN A 136 2.84 13.17 5.23
CA GLN A 136 3.96 13.52 4.36
C GLN A 136 3.68 12.97 2.96
N TYR A 137 3.91 13.81 1.94
CA TYR A 137 3.60 13.50 0.54
C TYR A 137 2.10 13.34 0.19
N ILE A 138 1.16 13.41 1.14
CA ILE A 138 -0.29 13.29 0.88
C ILE A 138 -0.96 14.66 0.87
N LEU A 139 -0.81 15.43 1.95
CA LEU A 139 -1.46 16.74 2.09
C LEU A 139 -0.49 17.89 1.80
N PRO A 140 -0.84 18.85 0.94
CA PRO A 140 -0.05 20.06 0.77
C PRO A 140 -0.07 20.86 2.09
N ASN A 141 1.06 21.47 2.44
CA ASN A 141 1.23 22.42 3.56
C ASN A 141 1.33 21.85 4.99
N ARG A 142 1.35 20.52 5.16
CA ARG A 142 1.65 19.89 6.47
C ARG A 142 3.15 19.64 6.68
N THR A 143 3.91 19.50 5.59
CA THR A 143 5.35 19.22 5.60
C THR A 143 6.06 20.05 4.53
N ALA A 144 7.39 20.17 4.61
CA ALA A 144 8.21 20.79 3.56
C ALA A 144 8.27 19.96 2.26
N ALA A 145 7.74 18.74 2.27
CA ALA A 145 7.74 17.84 1.13
C ALA A 145 6.55 18.14 0.19
N PRO A 146 6.76 18.11 -1.15
CA PRO A 146 5.66 18.32 -2.10
C PRO A 146 4.65 17.17 -2.02
N ALA A 147 3.36 17.48 -2.09
CA ALA A 147 2.32 16.47 -2.18
C ALA A 147 2.38 15.72 -3.52
N ILE A 148 2.13 14.41 -3.47
CA ILE A 148 1.96 13.56 -4.64
C ILE A 148 0.57 13.87 -5.19
N THR A 149 0.54 14.42 -6.40
CA THR A 149 -0.71 14.66 -7.12
C THR A 149 -0.62 14.02 -8.50
N PHE A 150 -1.69 13.36 -8.91
CA PHE A 150 -1.83 12.71 -10.21
C PHE A 150 -2.68 13.57 -11.15
N ALA A 151 -2.39 13.52 -12.45
CA ALA A 151 -3.23 14.20 -13.43
C ALA A 151 -4.70 13.73 -13.40
N PRO A 152 -5.00 12.41 -13.27
CA PRO A 152 -6.36 11.97 -12.99
C PRO A 152 -6.82 12.38 -11.58
N ALA A 153 -7.80 13.29 -11.52
CA ALA A 153 -8.42 13.71 -10.27
C ALA A 153 -8.93 12.54 -9.39
N PRO A 154 -9.58 11.49 -9.94
CA PRO A 154 -10.13 10.40 -9.13
C PRO A 154 -9.08 9.62 -8.33
N LEU A 155 -7.85 9.54 -8.85
CA LEU A 155 -6.75 8.85 -8.17
C LEU A 155 -6.27 9.62 -6.94
N ASN A 156 -6.27 10.96 -6.99
CA ASN A 156 -5.95 11.78 -5.82
C ASN A 156 -6.97 11.56 -4.70
N THR A 157 -8.26 11.54 -5.05
CA THR A 157 -9.34 11.26 -4.09
C THR A 157 -9.19 9.87 -3.49
N LEU A 158 -8.97 8.83 -4.32
CA LEU A 158 -8.78 7.47 -3.82
C LEU A 158 -7.58 7.35 -2.87
N VAL A 159 -6.44 7.96 -3.22
CA VAL A 159 -5.24 7.94 -2.36
C VAL A 159 -5.49 8.67 -1.04
N PHE A 160 -6.20 9.81 -1.08
CA PHE A 160 -6.57 10.55 0.11
C PHE A 160 -7.53 9.76 1.01
N ASP A 161 -8.62 9.22 0.45
CA ASP A 161 -9.63 8.48 1.21
C ASP A 161 -9.04 7.21 1.85
N LEU A 162 -8.19 6.49 1.13
CA LEU A 162 -7.46 5.35 1.70
C LEU A 162 -6.52 5.80 2.82
N TRP A 163 -5.75 6.87 2.59
CA TRP A 163 -4.85 7.42 3.60
C TRP A 163 -5.58 7.83 4.88
N ASP A 164 -6.74 8.48 4.78
CA ASP A 164 -7.53 8.96 5.92
C ASP A 164 -7.92 7.80 6.85
N ILE A 165 -8.38 6.69 6.27
CA ILE A 165 -8.74 5.49 7.05
C ILE A 165 -7.50 4.87 7.73
N PHE A 166 -6.36 4.79 7.03
CA PHE A 166 -5.13 4.27 7.64
C PHE A 166 -4.52 5.21 8.69
N HIS A 167 -4.66 6.52 8.50
CA HIS A 167 -4.25 7.53 9.47
C HIS A 167 -5.01 7.32 10.78
N ASP A 168 -6.33 7.21 10.71
CA ASP A 168 -7.19 7.01 11.87
C ASP A 168 -6.94 5.66 12.56
N TRP A 169 -6.72 4.61 11.77
CA TRP A 169 -6.27 3.31 12.29
C TRP A 169 -4.95 3.44 13.08
N ALA A 170 -3.98 4.16 12.55
CA ALA A 170 -2.67 4.36 13.17
C ALA A 170 -2.74 5.25 14.42
N GLU A 171 -3.65 6.23 14.44
CA GLU A 171 -3.90 7.09 15.60
C GLU A 171 -4.64 6.35 16.72
N TYR A 172 -5.66 5.55 16.39
CA TYR A 172 -6.37 4.73 17.35
C TYR A 172 -5.46 3.70 18.05
N HIS A 173 -4.55 3.08 17.30
CA HIS A 173 -3.58 2.09 17.81
C HIS A 173 -2.27 2.72 18.33
N SER A 174 -2.16 4.04 18.32
CA SER A 174 -0.98 4.75 18.82
C SER A 174 -0.81 4.52 20.32
N ALA A 175 0.41 4.18 20.76
CA ALA A 175 0.73 4.03 22.18
C ALA A 175 0.43 5.31 22.99
N VAL A 176 0.59 6.48 22.35
CA VAL A 176 0.28 7.80 22.93
C VAL A 176 -1.22 7.96 23.21
N ASN A 177 -2.07 7.40 22.37
CA ASN A 177 -3.53 7.53 22.46
C ASN A 177 -4.18 6.35 23.19
N LYS A 178 -3.44 5.29 23.53
CA LYS A 178 -3.95 4.06 24.17
C LYS A 178 -4.86 4.34 25.37
N TYR A 179 -4.52 5.35 26.17
CA TYR A 179 -5.22 5.73 27.41
C TYR A 179 -6.11 6.99 27.26
N ARG A 180 -6.16 7.58 26.06
CA ARG A 180 -6.95 8.78 25.77
C ARG A 180 -8.30 8.37 25.18
N ILE A 181 -9.25 8.01 26.04
CA ILE A 181 -10.56 7.47 25.65
C ILE A 181 -11.26 8.37 24.63
N THR A 182 -11.32 9.68 24.89
CA THR A 182 -11.95 10.67 24.00
C THR A 182 -11.32 10.69 22.61
N ILE A 183 -10.00 10.57 22.50
CA ILE A 183 -9.30 10.52 21.21
C ILE A 183 -9.61 9.20 20.48
N ARG A 184 -9.64 8.09 21.20
CA ARG A 184 -9.96 6.78 20.60
C ARG A 184 -11.41 6.72 20.10
N ASP A 185 -12.34 7.35 20.80
CA ASP A 185 -13.74 7.39 20.37
C ASP A 185 -13.95 8.24 19.10
N ILE A 186 -13.09 9.24 18.86
CA ILE A 186 -13.09 10.01 17.61
C ILE A 186 -12.70 9.12 16.43
N TYR A 187 -11.65 8.30 16.57
CA TYR A 187 -11.10 7.50 15.47
C TYR A 187 -11.78 6.13 15.27
N ARG A 188 -12.44 5.60 16.31
CA ARG A 188 -13.07 4.27 16.28
C ARG A 188 -13.95 4.04 15.05
N PRO A 189 -14.87 4.94 14.66
CA PRO A 189 -15.76 4.68 13.51
C PRO A 189 -14.99 4.44 12.21
N HIS A 190 -13.91 5.17 11.96
CA HIS A 190 -13.06 4.95 10.80
C HIS A 190 -12.21 3.68 10.93
N THR A 191 -11.78 3.30 12.14
CA THR A 191 -11.06 2.03 12.32
C THR A 191 -11.92 0.81 12.01
N ASP A 192 -13.22 0.87 12.27
CA ASP A 192 -14.16 -0.22 12.00
C ASP A 192 -14.30 -0.48 10.48
N LEU A 193 -14.00 0.53 9.64
CA LEU A 193 -13.99 0.40 8.18
C LEU A 193 -12.89 -0.52 7.64
N LEU A 194 -11.88 -0.85 8.45
CA LEU A 194 -10.83 -1.80 8.09
C LEU A 194 -11.06 -3.20 8.67
N LEU A 195 -12.21 -3.47 9.30
CA LEU A 195 -12.53 -4.80 9.82
C LEU A 195 -12.85 -5.81 8.71
N ASP A 196 -13.30 -5.33 7.56
CA ASP A 196 -13.51 -6.13 6.35
C ASP A 196 -13.13 -5.34 5.09
N SER A 197 -13.34 -5.94 3.91
CA SER A 197 -12.99 -5.33 2.62
C SER A 197 -14.05 -4.38 2.05
N THR A 198 -15.21 -4.24 2.69
CA THR A 198 -16.38 -3.53 2.16
C THR A 198 -16.05 -2.09 1.82
N GLU A 199 -15.44 -1.36 2.77
CA GLU A 199 -15.17 0.05 2.57
C GLU A 199 -14.04 0.28 1.55
N VAL A 200 -12.96 -0.48 1.66
CA VAL A 200 -11.86 -0.43 0.69
C VAL A 200 -12.40 -0.67 -0.73
N LEU A 201 -13.21 -1.71 -0.92
CA LEU A 201 -13.84 -2.01 -2.21
C LEU A 201 -14.80 -0.89 -2.66
N ARG A 202 -15.55 -0.29 -1.74
CA ARG A 202 -16.42 0.85 -2.02
C ARG A 202 -15.63 2.04 -2.54
N LEU A 203 -14.48 2.36 -1.95
CA LEU A 203 -13.60 3.45 -2.40
C LEU A 203 -13.05 3.20 -3.80
N PHE A 204 -12.52 2.00 -4.06
CA PHE A 204 -12.05 1.63 -5.40
C PHE A 204 -13.17 1.69 -6.44
N ARG A 205 -14.36 1.17 -6.10
CA ARG A 205 -15.53 1.22 -6.97
C ARG A 205 -15.93 2.66 -7.26
N ASN A 206 -16.02 3.50 -6.24
CA ASN A 206 -16.39 4.90 -6.38
C ASN A 206 -15.39 5.64 -7.28
N ALA A 207 -14.09 5.44 -7.05
CA ALA A 207 -13.05 6.01 -7.88
C ALA A 207 -13.20 5.57 -9.35
N PHE A 208 -13.49 4.29 -9.61
CA PHE A 208 -13.63 3.75 -10.96
C PHE A 208 -14.92 4.19 -11.68
N GLU A 209 -16.07 4.12 -11.00
CA GLU A 209 -17.39 4.33 -11.60
C GLU A 209 -17.75 5.82 -11.69
N ASN A 210 -17.33 6.63 -10.72
CA ASN A 210 -17.69 8.05 -10.61
C ASN A 210 -16.50 8.98 -10.87
N GLY A 211 -15.34 8.41 -11.21
CA GLY A 211 -14.16 9.19 -11.54
C GLY A 211 -14.21 9.77 -12.95
N ASP A 212 -13.88 11.05 -13.08
CA ASP A 212 -13.56 11.66 -14.38
C ASP A 212 -12.19 11.16 -14.87
N TRP A 213 -12.13 9.88 -15.24
CA TRP A 213 -10.97 9.30 -15.90
C TRP A 213 -10.96 9.81 -17.34
N SER A 214 -9.99 10.65 -17.69
CA SER A 214 -9.80 11.07 -19.06
C SER A 214 -9.76 9.85 -20.00
N LYS A 215 -10.60 9.89 -21.04
CA LYS A 215 -10.68 8.84 -22.07
C LYS A 215 -9.41 8.72 -22.92
N ASP A 216 -8.49 9.67 -22.79
CA ASP A 216 -7.25 9.75 -23.58
C ASP A 216 -6.10 8.88 -23.03
N ASN A 217 -6.31 8.13 -21.95
CA ASN A 217 -5.31 7.15 -21.44
C ASN A 217 -5.27 5.84 -22.24
N HIS A 218 -5.78 5.81 -23.48
CA HIS A 218 -5.38 4.78 -24.43
C HIS A 218 -3.87 4.88 -24.58
N ARG A 219 -3.14 3.90 -24.04
CA ARG A 219 -1.73 3.70 -24.33
C ARG A 219 -1.54 3.90 -25.82
N GLN A 220 -0.79 4.93 -26.22
CA GLN A 220 -0.08 4.85 -27.48
C GLN A 220 0.87 3.67 -27.30
N GLU A 221 0.52 2.53 -27.89
CA GLU A 221 1.49 1.46 -28.12
C GLU A 221 2.64 2.13 -28.87
N VAL A 222 3.76 2.31 -28.17
CA VAL A 222 4.99 2.75 -28.79
C VAL A 222 5.38 1.60 -29.70
N ASP A 223 5.18 1.81 -31.00
CA ASP A 223 5.57 0.90 -32.05
C ASP A 223 7.10 0.76 -31.96
N TRP A 224 7.57 -0.32 -31.35
CA TRP A 224 8.99 -0.60 -31.26
C TRP A 224 9.50 -0.76 -32.70
N PRO A 225 10.57 -0.06 -33.11
CA PRO A 225 11.16 -0.31 -34.42
C PRO A 225 11.49 -1.79 -34.51
N GLN A 226 10.89 -2.48 -35.46
CA GLN A 226 11.38 -3.79 -35.89
C GLN A 226 12.81 -3.54 -36.37
N GLU A 227 13.79 -4.05 -35.62
CA GLU A 227 15.19 -4.01 -36.06
C GLU A 227 15.34 -4.71 -37.42
N PRO A 228 16.26 -4.24 -38.27
CA PRO A 228 16.36 -4.60 -39.69
C PRO A 228 16.70 -6.07 -39.97
#